data_AF-A0A7X9FFW2-F1
#
_entry.id   AF-A0A7X9FFW2-F1
#
_cell.length_a   1.000
_cell.length_b   1.000
_cell.length_c   1.000
_cell.angle_alpha   90.00
_cell.angle_beta   90.00
_cell.angle_gamma   90.00
#
_symmetry.space_group_name_H-M   'P 1'
#
loop_
_entity.id
_entity.type
_entity.pdbx_description
1 polymer ?
#
loop_
_entity_poly.entity_id
_entity_poly.type
_entity_poly.pdbx_seq_one_letter_code
_entity_poly.pdbx_strand_id
1 'polypeptide(L)'
;MRMESLRDLTQDELLQKREEMRQELFTLKLRKGIKGLDNPLKLRTLRRDIARIETMLSEDRKGIRKIVDQVRLIDQISGKKDK
;
A
#
# COMPACT_ATOMS: atom_id res chain seq x y z
N MET A 1 6.15 1.83 -8.33
CA MET A 1 6.65 1.88 -6.94
C MET A 1 7.83 0.91 -6.71
N ARG A 2 8.67 1.15 -5.69
CA ARG A 2 9.74 0.24 -5.25
C ARG A 2 9.27 -0.61 -4.05
N MET A 3 9.72 -1.86 -3.95
CA MET A 3 9.23 -2.79 -2.91
C MET A 3 9.75 -2.43 -1.51
N GLU A 4 10.91 -1.78 -1.43
CA GLU A 4 11.50 -1.36 -0.16
C GLU A 4 10.59 -0.34 0.54
N SER A 5 10.14 0.69 -0.19
CA SER A 5 9.25 1.74 0.32
C SER A 5 7.86 1.26 0.77
N LEU A 6 7.48 0.02 0.44
CA LEU A 6 6.23 -0.59 0.91
C LEU A 6 6.41 -1.34 2.23
N ARG A 7 7.65 -1.74 2.56
CA ARG A 7 7.97 -2.49 3.79
C ARG A 7 8.05 -1.61 5.01
N ASP A 8 8.38 -0.34 4.80
CA ASP A 8 8.47 0.67 5.86
C ASP A 8 7.10 1.18 6.30
N LEU A 9 6.04 0.88 5.52
CA LEU A 9 4.68 1.29 5.81
C LEU A 9 3.99 0.30 6.75
N THR A 10 3.10 0.83 7.58
CA THR A 10 2.26 0.02 8.45
C THR A 10 1.16 -0.67 7.66
N GLN A 11 0.51 -1.66 8.27
CA GLN A 11 -0.62 -2.35 7.64
C GLN A 11 -1.74 -1.37 7.25
N ASP A 12 -2.06 -0.42 8.13
CA ASP A 12 -3.10 0.59 7.88
C ASP A 12 -2.71 1.56 6.76
N GLU A 13 -1.46 2.00 6.72
CA GLU A 13 -0.95 2.86 5.64
C GLU A 13 -0.97 2.14 4.29
N LEU A 14 -0.64 0.85 4.27
CA LEU A 14 -0.73 0.01 3.06
C LEU A 14 -2.18 -0.13 2.59
N LEU A 15 -3.13 -0.31 3.51
CA LEU A 15 -4.56 -0.37 3.20
C LEU A 15 -5.09 0.95 2.65
N GLN A 16 -4.73 2.08 3.27
CA GLN A 16 -5.11 3.40 2.79
C GLN A 16 -4.56 3.65 1.39
N LYS A 17 -3.27 3.39 1.18
CA LYS A 17 -2.60 3.58 -0.11
C LYS A 17 -3.19 2.71 -1.21
N ARG A 18 -3.64 1.49 -0.88
CA ARG A 18 -4.38 0.62 -1.81
C ARG A 18 -5.67 1.28 -2.28
N GLU A 19 -6.44 1.86 -1.37
CA GLU A 19 -7.73 2.49 -1.71
C GLU A 19 -7.54 3.74 -2.56
N GLU A 20 -6.57 4.59 -2.22
CA GLU A 20 -6.21 5.78 -3.02
C GLU A 20 -5.85 5.39 -4.46
N MET A 21 -5.00 4.37 -4.63
CA MET A 21 -4.62 3.87 -5.95
C MET A 21 -5.80 3.25 -6.71
N ARG A 22 -6.74 2.59 -6.03
CA ARG A 22 -7.96 2.05 -6.64
C ARG A 22 -8.87 3.16 -7.14
N GLN A 23 -9.03 4.23 -6.39
CA GLN A 23 -9.78 5.41 -6.80
C GLN A 23 -9.14 6.06 -8.03
N GLU A 24 -7.82 6.27 -8.01
CA GLU A 24 -7.11 6.83 -9.17
C GLU A 24 -7.26 5.93 -10.41
N LEU A 25 -7.16 4.60 -10.23
CA LEU A 25 -7.37 3.64 -11.31
C LEU A 25 -8.80 3.73 -11.88
N PHE A 26 -9.80 3.91 -11.03
CA PHE A 26 -11.20 4.08 -11.46
C PHE A 26 -11.37 5.36 -12.28
N THR A 27 -10.86 6.50 -11.78
CA THR A 27 -10.87 7.77 -12.52
C THR A 27 -10.19 7.65 -13.87
N LEU A 28 -9.03 6.99 -13.96
CA LEU A 28 -8.33 6.76 -15.22
C LEU A 28 -9.10 5.85 -16.17
N LYS A 29 -9.78 4.82 -15.67
CA LYS A 29 -10.65 3.96 -16.49
C LYS A 29 -11.83 4.75 -17.07
N LEU A 30 -12.46 5.62 -16.27
CA LEU A 30 -13.53 6.49 -16.74
C LEU A 30 -13.03 7.46 -17.82
N ARG A 31 -11.90 8.13 -17.59
CA ARG A 31 -11.28 9.05 -18.57
C ARG A 31 -10.90 8.36 -19.88
N LYS A 32 -10.40 7.11 -19.81
CA LYS A 32 -10.09 6.30 -20.99
C LYS A 32 -11.29 6.15 -21.93
N GLY A 33 -12.49 5.97 -21.37
CA GLY A 33 -13.72 5.82 -22.16
C GLY A 33 -14.22 7.12 -22.78
N ILE A 34 -13.92 8.28 -22.19
CA ILE A 34 -14.49 9.58 -22.59
C ILE A 34 -13.61 10.32 -23.61
N LYS A 35 -12.28 10.38 -23.40
CA LYS A 35 -11.39 11.27 -24.19
C LYS A 35 -10.06 10.65 -24.62
N GLY A 36 -9.89 9.33 -24.46
CA GLY A 36 -8.59 8.69 -24.61
C GLY A 36 -7.68 9.00 -23.41
N LEU A 37 -6.59 8.23 -23.26
CA LEU A 37 -5.65 8.39 -22.15
C LEU A 37 -4.40 9.13 -22.62
N ASP A 38 -4.03 10.21 -21.93
CA ASP A 38 -2.76 10.90 -22.15
C ASP A 38 -1.55 9.97 -21.92
N ASN A 39 -1.68 9.05 -20.95
CA ASN A 39 -0.64 8.08 -20.64
C ASN A 39 -1.19 6.68 -20.34
N PRO A 40 -1.24 5.78 -21.35
CA PRO A 40 -1.67 4.39 -21.17
C PRO A 40 -0.79 3.58 -20.21
N LEU A 41 0.50 3.93 -20.06
CA LEU A 41 1.42 3.23 -19.17
C LEU A 41 1.06 3.45 -17.71
N LYS A 42 0.49 4.62 -17.37
CA LYS A 42 0.07 4.95 -16.01
C LYS A 42 -0.98 3.95 -15.48
N LEU A 43 -1.89 3.51 -16.34
CA LEU A 43 -2.88 2.48 -16.00
C LEU A 43 -2.21 1.13 -15.67
N ARG A 44 -1.13 0.78 -16.40
CA ARG A 44 -0.38 -0.47 -16.17
C ARG A 44 0.48 -0.38 -14.90
N THR A 45 1.09 0.77 -14.62
CA THR A 45 1.88 0.97 -13.41
C THR A 45 1.00 0.93 -12.16
N LEU A 46 -0.16 1.60 -12.18
CA LEU A 46 -1.11 1.55 -11.06
C LEU A 46 -1.60 0.14 -10.75
N ARG A 47 -1.96 -0.65 -11.77
CA ARG A 47 -2.33 -2.07 -11.55
C ARG A 47 -1.22 -2.88 -10.89
N ARG A 48 0.03 -2.69 -11.32
CA ARG A 48 1.18 -3.39 -10.73
C ARG A 48 1.45 -2.94 -9.31
N ASP A 49 1.32 -1.67 -9.02
CA ASP A 49 1.56 -1.13 -7.69
C ASP A 49 0.47 -1.59 -6.70
N ILE A 50 -0.80 -1.64 -7.10
CA ILE A 50 -1.88 -2.27 -6.32
C ILE A 50 -1.59 -3.75 -6.05
N ALA A 51 -1.22 -4.52 -7.09
CA ALA A 51 -0.93 -5.94 -6.95
C ALA A 51 0.24 -6.21 -5.98
N ARG A 52 1.24 -5.33 -5.94
CA ARG A 52 2.36 -5.43 -4.99
C ARG A 52 1.90 -5.21 -3.56
N ILE A 53 1.05 -4.21 -3.30
CA ILE A 53 0.47 -3.96 -1.98
C ILE A 53 -0.36 -5.16 -1.53
N GLU A 54 -1.24 -5.67 -2.40
CA GLU A 54 -2.08 -6.85 -2.11
C GLU A 54 -1.22 -8.11 -1.85
N THR A 55 -0.11 -8.27 -2.57
CA THR A 55 0.84 -9.37 -2.32
C THR A 55 1.46 -9.27 -0.94
N MET A 56 1.91 -8.08 -0.52
CA MET A 56 2.50 -7.90 0.81
C MET A 56 1.50 -8.16 1.94
N LEU A 57 0.28 -7.66 1.82
CA LEU A 57 -0.80 -7.97 2.77
C LEU A 57 -1.11 -9.48 2.81
N SER A 58 -0.98 -10.18 1.69
CA SER A 58 -1.15 -11.63 1.62
C SER A 58 0.01 -12.39 2.25
N GLU A 59 1.26 -11.96 2.01
CA GLU A 59 2.47 -12.53 2.63
C GLU A 59 2.43 -12.40 4.15
N ASP A 60 1.94 -11.26 4.66
CA ASP A 60 1.73 -11.01 6.09
C ASP A 60 0.67 -11.92 6.69
N ARG A 61 -0.50 -12.02 6.05
CA ARG A 61 -1.55 -12.96 6.46
C ARG A 61 -1.08 -14.42 6.48
N LYS A 62 -0.19 -14.79 5.56
CA LYS A 62 0.40 -16.15 5.49
C LYS A 62 1.58 -16.34 6.45
N GLY A 63 2.02 -15.31 7.16
CA GLY A 63 3.18 -15.36 8.06
C GLY A 63 4.53 -15.51 7.35
N ILE A 64 4.58 -15.30 6.03
CA ILE A 64 5.81 -15.42 5.23
C ILE A 64 6.74 -14.22 5.48
N ARG A 65 6.15 -13.01 5.62
CA ARG A 65 6.86 -11.78 5.98
C ARG A 65 5.95 -10.92 6.84
N LYS A 66 6.40 -10.55 8.04
CA LYS A 66 5.63 -9.69 8.95
C LYS A 66 5.75 -8.21 8.54
N ILE A 67 4.62 -7.53 8.44
CA ILE A 67 4.55 -6.07 8.29
C ILE A 67 4.89 -5.40 9.63
N VAL A 68 5.31 -4.14 9.58
CA VAL A 68 5.53 -3.33 10.78
C VAL A 68 4.17 -3.00 11.41
N ASP A 69 3.85 -3.63 12.53
CA ASP A 69 2.66 -3.31 13.32
C ASP A 69 2.90 -2.04 14.14
N GLN A 70 1.95 -1.08 14.09
CA GLN A 70 1.95 0.12 14.94
C GLN A 70 1.99 -0.23 16.44
N VAL A 71 1.48 -1.40 16.83
CA VAL A 71 1.46 -1.87 18.22
C VAL A 71 2.87 -2.01 18.81
N ARG A 72 3.88 -2.37 18.01
CA ARG A 72 5.26 -2.52 18.49
C ARG A 72 5.93 -1.19 18.88
N LEU A 73 5.43 -0.06 18.38
CA LEU A 73 5.91 1.27 18.77
C LEU A 73 5.41 1.69 20.16
N ILE A 74 4.24 1.20 20.58
CA ILE A 74 3.66 1.55 21.88
C ILE A 74 4.40 0.83 23.02
N ASP A 75 4.83 -0.41 22.81
CA ASP A 75 5.61 -1.19 23.79
C ASP A 75 6.98 -0.56 24.11
N GLN A 76 7.56 0.21 23.18
CA GLN A 76 8.80 0.95 23.42
C GLN A 76 8.59 2.23 24.27
N ILE A 77 7.36 2.74 24.35
CA ILE A 77 7.02 3.96 25.10
C ILE A 77 6.63 3.62 26.54
N SER A 78 5.98 2.47 26.80
CA SER A 78 5.56 2.08 28.15
C SER A 78 6.72 1.66 29.06
N GLY A 79 7.84 1.19 28.51
CA GLY A 79 9.03 0.76 29.26
C GLY A 79 9.93 1.89 29.79
N LYS A 80 9.55 3.16 29.67
CA LYS A 80 10.40 4.32 30.05
C LYS A 80 9.81 5.21 31.16
N LYS A 81 8.85 4.71 31.94
CA LYS A 81 8.20 5.49 33.02
C LYS A 81 8.47 5.02 34.45
N ASP A 82 9.39 4.06 34.65
CA ASP A 82 9.86 3.65 35.98
C ASP A 82 11.36 3.92 36.14
N LYS A 83 11.75 5.19 36.23
CA LYS A 83 12.95 5.63 36.96
C LYS A 83 12.92 7.12 37.25
#